data_AF-A0A1T4XNY8-F1
#
_entry.id   AF-A0A1T4XNY8-F1
#
_cell.length_a   1.000
_cell.length_b   1.000
_cell.length_c   1.000
_cell.angle_alpha   90.00
_cell.angle_beta   90.00
_cell.angle_gamma   90.00
#
_symmetry.space_group_name_H-M   'P 1'
#
loop_
_entity.id
_entity.type
_entity.pdbx_description
1 polymer ?
#
loop_
_entity_poly.entity_id
_entity_poly.type
_entity_poly.pdbx_seq_one_letter_code
_entity_poly.pdbx_strand_id
1 'polypeptide(L)'
;MNRLAIIEYLFKKNTYTEDEKELIKSIEDAKYELEIARQNFDIAFDPQLIDYTIYKENAAKVRLSYLLKQAKDKEIQVDASFMIDEFKAI
;
A
#
# COMPACT_ATOMS: atom_id res chain seq x y z
N MET A 1 22.27 3.52 4.68
CA MET A 1 21.37 2.35 4.82
C MET A 1 22.00 1.39 5.83
N ASN A 2 21.30 1.07 6.93
CA ASN A 2 21.85 0.27 8.03
C ASN A 2 21.76 -1.23 7.69
N ARG A 3 22.89 -1.95 7.72
CA ARG A 3 22.93 -3.39 7.37
C ARG A 3 22.11 -4.25 8.33
N LEU A 4 21.95 -3.85 9.59
CA LEU A 4 21.12 -4.55 10.56
C LEU A 4 19.64 -4.50 10.20
N ALA A 5 19.15 -3.32 9.78
CA ALA A 5 17.76 -3.14 9.36
C ALA A 5 17.43 -3.98 8.11
N ILE A 6 18.39 -4.11 7.18
CA ILE A 6 18.24 -4.97 6.00
C ILE A 6 18.17 -6.44 6.42
N ILE A 7 19.03 -6.87 7.35
CA ILE A 7 19.06 -8.26 7.83
C ILE A 7 17.76 -8.61 8.58
N GLU A 8 17.28 -7.76 9.49
CA GLU A 8 15.99 -7.95 10.16
C GLU A 8 14.84 -8.02 9.16
N TYR A 9 14.81 -7.13 8.17
CA TYR A 9 13.82 -7.14 7.11
C TYR A 9 13.84 -8.46 6.31
N LEU A 10 15.03 -8.95 5.95
CA LEU A 10 15.20 -10.21 5.22
C LEU A 10 14.79 -11.43 6.06
N PHE A 11 15.12 -11.47 7.35
CA PHE A 11 14.73 -12.56 8.24
C PHE A 11 13.22 -12.58 8.50
N LYS A 12 12.59 -11.42 8.72
CA LYS A 12 11.14 -11.29 8.89
C LYS A 12 10.38 -11.70 7.61
N LYS A 13 10.96 -11.45 6.43
CA LYS A 13 10.39 -11.91 5.14
C LYS A 13 10.44 -13.43 4.98
N ASN A 14 11.35 -14.11 5.68
CA ASN A 14 11.52 -15.57 5.60
C ASN A 14 10.64 -16.34 6.62
N THR A 15 9.92 -15.63 7.50
CA THR A 15 9.00 -16.22 8.48
C THR A 15 7.54 -16.22 8.05
N TYR A 16 7.21 -15.57 6.92
CA TYR A 16 5.85 -15.52 6.39
C TYR A 16 5.56 -16.73 5.49
N THR A 17 4.34 -17.23 5.57
CA THR A 17 3.75 -18.18 4.62
C THR A 17 3.63 -17.56 3.23
N GLU A 18 3.44 -18.39 2.20
CA GLU A 18 3.27 -17.86 0.82
C GLU A 18 2.04 -16.96 0.69
N ASP A 19 0.92 -17.32 1.34
CA ASP A 19 -0.29 -16.49 1.38
C ASP A 19 -0.04 -15.11 2.02
N GLU A 20 0.77 -15.07 3.09
CA GLU A 20 1.14 -13.82 3.75
C GLU A 20 2.08 -12.98 2.89
N LYS A 21 3.03 -13.61 2.17
CA LYS A 21 3.88 -12.92 1.20
C LYS A 21 3.06 -12.34 0.06
N GLU A 22 2.04 -13.05 -0.43
CA GLU A 22 1.14 -12.57 -1.47
C GLU A 22 0.31 -11.38 -0.96
N LEU A 23 -0.17 -11.44 0.29
CA LEU A 23 -0.87 -10.31 0.90
C LEU A 23 0.04 -9.08 1.05
N ILE A 24 1.28 -9.27 1.52
CA ILE A 24 2.26 -8.18 1.61
C ILE A 24 2.54 -7.59 0.23
N LYS A 25 2.77 -8.42 -0.78
CA LYS A 25 2.97 -7.96 -2.16
C LYS A 25 1.75 -7.18 -2.68
N SER A 26 0.55 -7.66 -2.40
CA SER A 26 -0.69 -6.98 -2.79
C SER A 26 -0.83 -5.60 -2.14
N ILE A 27 -0.35 -5.44 -0.91
CA ILE A 27 -0.31 -4.15 -0.20
C ILE A 27 0.69 -3.21 -0.87
N GLU A 28 1.88 -3.69 -1.20
CA GLU A 28 2.90 -2.93 -1.94
C GLU A 28 2.36 -2.47 -3.30
N ASP A 29 1.72 -3.37 -4.05
CA ASP A 29 1.12 -3.08 -5.36
C ASP A 29 0.01 -2.02 -5.24
N ALA A 30 -0.90 -2.16 -4.26
CA ALA A 30 -1.98 -1.20 -4.05
C ALA A 30 -1.46 0.20 -3.63
N LYS A 31 -0.37 0.26 -2.87
CA LYS A 31 0.31 1.52 -2.51
C LYS A 31 0.96 2.17 -3.74
N TYR A 32 1.62 1.37 -4.58
CA TYR A 32 2.19 1.85 -5.83
C TYR A 32 1.11 2.39 -6.77
N GLU A 33 -0.02 1.68 -6.92
CA GLU A 33 -1.17 2.15 -7.71
C GLU A 33 -1.71 3.50 -7.19
N LEU A 34 -1.77 3.68 -5.87
CA LEU A 34 -2.21 4.92 -5.25
C LEU A 34 -1.24 6.07 -5.54
N GLU A 35 0.08 5.82 -5.44
CA GLU A 35 1.10 6.82 -5.76
C GLU A 35 1.05 7.23 -7.24
N ILE A 36 0.92 6.27 -8.14
CA ILE A 36 0.77 6.54 -9.58
C ILE A 36 -0.49 7.34 -9.86
N ALA A 37 -1.62 7.03 -9.22
CA ALA A 37 -2.84 7.82 -9.38
C ALA A 37 -2.65 9.28 -8.94
N ARG A 38 -1.95 9.52 -7.81
CA ARG A 38 -1.63 10.88 -7.36
C ARG A 38 -0.72 11.61 -8.32
N GLN A 39 0.36 10.98 -8.78
CA GLN A 39 1.26 11.57 -9.77
C GLN A 39 0.55 11.88 -11.09
N ASN A 40 -0.37 11.01 -11.52
CA ASN A 40 -1.17 11.23 -12.72
C ASN A 40 -2.13 12.42 -12.56
N PHE A 41 -2.65 12.65 -11.35
CA PHE A 41 -3.55 13.78 -11.10
C PHE A 41 -2.80 15.09 -11.26
N ASP A 42 -1.55 15.15 -10.78
CA ASP A 42 -0.70 16.33 -10.89
C ASP A 42 -0.39 16.73 -12.34
N ILE A 43 -0.44 15.78 -13.29
CA ILE A 43 -0.12 16.01 -14.70
C ILE A 43 -1.32 15.88 -15.66
N ALA A 44 -2.51 15.58 -15.13
CA ALA A 44 -3.72 15.44 -15.94
C ALA A 44 -4.31 16.82 -16.25
N PHE A 45 -4.36 17.18 -17.54
CA PHE A 45 -4.94 18.45 -18.01
C PHE A 45 -6.26 18.28 -18.75
N ASP A 46 -6.55 17.08 -19.25
CA ASP A 46 -7.83 16.75 -19.85
C ASP A 46 -8.86 16.46 -18.75
N PRO A 47 -10.05 17.11 -18.75
CA PRO A 47 -11.07 16.91 -17.72
C PRO A 47 -11.49 15.45 -17.52
N GLN A 48 -11.56 14.65 -18.57
CA GLN A 48 -11.93 13.23 -18.45
C GLN A 48 -10.80 12.42 -17.82
N LEU A 49 -9.54 12.78 -18.12
CA LEU A 49 -8.37 12.16 -17.48
C LEU A 49 -8.24 12.55 -16.00
N ILE A 50 -8.64 13.78 -15.63
CA ILE A 50 -8.73 14.21 -14.23
C ILE A 50 -9.74 13.34 -13.48
N ASP A 51 -10.98 13.23 -13.99
CA ASP A 51 -12.04 12.43 -13.37
C ASP A 51 -11.65 10.95 -13.27
N TYR A 52 -11.08 10.39 -14.34
CA TYR A 52 -10.56 9.03 -14.36
C TYR A 52 -9.51 8.81 -13.27
N THR A 53 -8.59 9.77 -13.10
CA THR A 53 -7.51 9.66 -12.13
C THR A 53 -8.01 9.77 -10.69
N ILE A 54 -8.99 10.64 -10.42
CA ILE A 54 -9.68 10.71 -9.11
C ILE A 54 -10.33 9.37 -8.78
N TYR A 55 -11.04 8.76 -9.74
CA TYR A 55 -11.66 7.45 -9.53
C TYR A 55 -10.61 6.37 -9.23
N LYS A 56 -9.50 6.37 -9.97
CA LYS A 56 -8.38 5.43 -9.75
C LYS A 56 -7.74 5.62 -8.37
N GLU A 57 -7.53 6.85 -7.93
CA GLU A 57 -6.98 7.13 -6.59
C GLU A 57 -7.90 6.57 -5.50
N ASN A 58 -9.21 6.84 -5.60
CA ASN A 58 -10.19 6.35 -4.64
C ASN A 58 -10.28 4.82 -4.62
N ALA A 59 -10.28 4.17 -5.79
CA ALA A 59 -10.28 2.72 -5.88
C ALA A 59 -9.01 2.11 -5.23
N ALA A 60 -7.85 2.70 -5.47
CA ALA A 60 -6.58 2.26 -4.88
C ALA A 60 -6.59 2.46 -3.34
N LYS A 61 -7.11 3.58 -2.83
CA LYS A 61 -7.29 3.82 -1.38
C LYS A 61 -8.15 2.75 -0.73
N VAL A 62 -9.32 2.46 -1.29
CA VAL A 62 -10.25 1.45 -0.76
C VAL A 62 -9.60 0.06 -0.75
N ARG A 63 -8.93 -0.31 -1.86
CA ARG A 63 -8.21 -1.58 -1.97
C ARG A 63 -7.10 -1.69 -0.92
N LEU A 64 -6.24 -0.67 -0.80
CA LEU A 64 -5.16 -0.65 0.18
C LEU A 64 -5.70 -0.77 1.60
N SER A 65 -6.77 -0.05 1.92
CA SER A 65 -7.45 -0.11 3.23
C SER A 65 -7.94 -1.51 3.58
N TYR A 66 -8.58 -2.19 2.62
CA TYR A 66 -9.06 -3.56 2.78
C TYR A 66 -7.91 -4.54 3.02
N LEU A 67 -6.80 -4.41 2.28
CA LEU A 67 -5.64 -5.29 2.42
C LEU A 67 -4.92 -5.06 3.76
N LEU A 68 -4.79 -3.81 4.22
CA LEU A 68 -4.23 -3.48 5.53
C LEU A 68 -5.07 -4.05 6.68
N LYS A 69 -6.40 -4.02 6.54
CA LYS A 69 -7.29 -4.67 7.49
C LYS A 69 -7.04 -6.17 7.56
N GLN A 70 -6.93 -6.84 6.41
CA GLN A 70 -6.60 -8.28 6.38
C GLN A 70 -5.23 -8.58 7.00
N ALA A 71 -4.22 -7.73 6.76
CA ALA A 71 -2.90 -7.91 7.35
C ALA A 71 -2.96 -7.79 8.88
N LYS A 72 -3.73 -6.81 9.39
CA LYS A 72 -3.97 -6.64 10.82
C LYS A 72 -4.67 -7.85 11.43
N ASP A 73 -5.72 -8.36 10.77
CA ASP A 73 -6.48 -9.53 11.24
C ASP A 73 -5.62 -10.82 11.28
N LYS A 74 -4.56 -10.88 10.46
CA LYS A 74 -3.57 -11.97 10.43
C LYS A 74 -2.33 -11.70 11.29
N GLU A 75 -2.32 -10.61 12.06
CA GLU A 75 -1.15 -10.16 12.87
C GLU A 75 0.14 -9.96 12.06
N ILE A 76 0.02 -9.74 10.76
CA ILE A 76 1.15 -9.48 9.88
C ILE A 76 1.63 -8.06 10.12
N GLN A 77 2.90 -7.93 10.47
CA GLN A 77 3.51 -6.64 10.68
C GLN A 77 3.92 -6.02 9.35
N VAL A 78 3.01 -5.22 8.81
CA VAL A 78 3.28 -4.26 7.73
C VAL A 78 3.87 -2.97 8.32
N ASP A 79 4.89 -2.44 7.67
CA ASP A 79 5.56 -1.19 8.05
C ASP A 79 4.55 -0.03 8.25
N ALA A 80 4.76 0.82 9.24
CA ALA A 80 3.85 1.93 9.53
C ALA A 80 3.73 2.93 8.36
N SER A 81 4.71 2.98 7.45
CA SER A 81 4.63 3.75 6.21
C SER A 81 3.57 3.24 5.23
N PHE A 82 2.97 2.08 5.46
CA PHE A 82 1.82 1.59 4.71
C PHE A 82 0.48 2.11 5.26
N MET A 83 0.45 2.65 6.49
CA MET A 83 -0.77 3.24 7.05
C MET A 83 -1.03 4.60 6.40
N ILE A 84 -2.16 4.73 5.70
CA ILE A 84 -2.62 6.01 5.17
C ILE A 84 -3.04 6.87 6.38
N ASP A 85 -2.54 8.12 6.47
CA ASP A 85 -2.78 9.00 7.62
C ASP A 85 -4.28 9.26 7.91
N GLU A 86 -5.17 9.07 6.94
CA GLU A 86 -6.63 9.14 7.12
C GLU A 86 -7.18 8.09 8.11
N PHE A 87 -6.43 7.01 8.42
CA PHE A 87 -6.83 6.00 9.42
C PHE A 87 -6.43 6.34 10.87
N LYS A 88 -5.67 7.41 11.12
CA LYS A 88 -5.35 7.84 12.50
C LYS A 88 -6.49 8.61 13.17
N ALA A 89 -7.57 8.92 12.44
CA ALA A 89 -8.67 9.76 12.89
C ALA A 89 -9.96 8.99 13.28
N ILE A 90 -9.92 7.65 13.30
CA ILE A 90 -11.00 6.78 13.78
C ILE A 90 -10.49 6.02 15.00
#